data_AF-A0A0A5FVR5-F1
#
_entry.id   AF-A0A0A5FVR5-F1
#
_cell.length_a   1.000
_cell.length_b   1.000
_cell.length_c   1.000
_cell.angle_alpha   90.00
_cell.angle_beta   90.00
_cell.angle_gamma   90.00
#
_symmetry.space_group_name_H-M   'P 1'
#
loop_
_entity.id
_entity.type
_entity.pdbx_description
1 polymer ?
#
loop_
_entity_poly.entity_id
_entity_poly.type
_entity_poly.pdbx_seq_one_letter_code
_entity_poly.pdbx_strand_id
1 'polypeptide(L)'
;MVNKQIVKEKTIAMMEKELDALLKAKGFSRRKNSTKYLRNFKESSQGVELTTIINPKYQSHAEAHLYPWIKIEVPNVNKIALNMVGDEKLLANKPDITLRQPLETLIPKSYQKRLFFYEDEGYLQIGEKLKFYMINWVFNFLDEVSTAKGIVKSYENKDARPLKSDQWIIYVTASYISLDEYDKAKKVLEDNFSSIGKQKRYREAFNYLDKLKKNNY
;
A
#
# COMPACT_ATOMS: atom_id res chain seq x y z
N MET A 1 -2.02 20.22 26.74
CA MET A 1 -1.34 19.20 25.90
C MET A 1 -2.33 18.07 25.68
N VAL A 2 -2.72 17.77 24.44
CA VAL A 2 -3.80 16.80 24.18
C VAL A 2 -3.33 15.37 24.47
N ASN A 3 -4.18 14.60 25.15
CA ASN A 3 -3.91 13.22 25.52
C ASN A 3 -4.07 12.28 24.30
N LYS A 4 -3.05 11.45 24.06
CA LYS A 4 -3.04 10.39 23.02
C LYS A 4 -4.28 9.50 23.06
N GLN A 5 -4.77 9.19 24.25
CA GLN A 5 -5.93 8.35 24.46
C GLN A 5 -7.22 9.03 23.94
N ILE A 6 -7.38 10.33 24.19
CA ILE A 6 -8.53 11.12 23.71
C ILE A 6 -8.54 11.17 22.17
N VAL A 7 -7.39 11.44 21.54
CA VAL A 7 -7.28 11.44 20.07
C VAL A 7 -7.66 10.07 19.49
N LYS A 8 -7.20 8.98 20.13
CA LYS A 8 -7.55 7.63 19.72
C LYS A 8 -9.04 7.37 19.86
N GLU A 9 -9.68 7.76 20.97
CA GLU A 9 -11.12 7.61 21.19
C GLU A 9 -11.92 8.40 20.15
N LYS A 10 -11.57 9.67 19.88
CA LYS A 10 -12.15 10.47 18.79
C LYS A 10 -12.01 9.76 17.44
N THR A 11 -10.83 9.18 17.16
CA THR A 11 -10.60 8.42 15.92
C THR A 11 -11.50 7.19 15.83
N ILE A 12 -11.62 6.41 16.91
CA ILE A 12 -12.48 5.22 16.93
C ILE A 12 -13.96 5.59 16.77
N ALA A 13 -14.43 6.62 17.48
CA ALA A 13 -15.80 7.10 17.35
C ALA A 13 -16.13 7.59 15.93
N MET A 14 -15.19 8.31 15.29
CA MET A 14 -15.29 8.69 13.89
C MET A 14 -15.42 7.48 12.97
N MET A 15 -14.54 6.49 13.16
CA MET A 15 -14.53 5.26 12.35
C MET A 15 -15.85 4.50 12.47
N GLU A 16 -16.37 4.35 13.70
CA GLU A 16 -17.64 3.69 13.97
C GLU A 16 -18.82 4.38 13.28
N LYS A 17 -18.84 5.72 13.31
CA LYS A 17 -19.94 6.49 12.74
C LYS A 17 -19.87 6.62 11.22
N GLU A 18 -18.69 6.90 10.66
CA GLU A 18 -18.56 7.32 9.27
C GLU A 18 -18.06 6.22 8.32
N LEU A 19 -17.30 5.24 8.83
CA LEU A 19 -16.53 4.32 8.00
C LEU A 19 -16.94 2.86 8.14
N ASP A 20 -17.31 2.40 9.33
CA ASP A 20 -17.54 0.97 9.60
C ASP A 20 -18.59 0.34 8.69
N ALA A 21 -19.75 0.97 8.52
CA ALA A 21 -20.81 0.46 7.66
C ALA A 21 -20.36 0.36 6.19
N LEU A 22 -19.66 1.38 5.69
CA LEU A 22 -19.13 1.42 4.33
C LEU A 22 -18.08 0.31 4.10
N LEU A 23 -17.10 0.21 5.00
CA LEU A 23 -16.01 -0.76 4.88
C LEU A 23 -16.51 -2.19 5.06
N LYS A 24 -17.46 -2.42 5.98
CA LYS A 24 -18.12 -3.72 6.13
C LYS A 24 -18.82 -4.15 4.85
N ALA A 25 -19.53 -3.24 4.18
CA ALA A 25 -20.17 -3.51 2.88
C ALA A 25 -19.16 -3.86 1.77
N LYS A 26 -17.88 -3.49 1.94
CA LYS A 26 -16.76 -3.84 1.04
C LYS A 26 -15.92 -5.04 1.51
N GLY A 27 -16.43 -5.79 2.50
CA GLY A 27 -15.80 -7.01 3.02
C GLY A 27 -14.69 -6.78 4.05
N PHE A 28 -14.47 -5.55 4.50
CA PHE A 28 -13.53 -5.27 5.58
C PHE A 28 -14.13 -5.58 6.95
N SER A 29 -13.25 -6.01 7.84
CA SER A 29 -13.52 -6.23 9.25
C SER A 29 -12.54 -5.43 10.09
N ARG A 30 -12.98 -5.02 11.28
CA ARG A 30 -12.17 -4.29 12.25
C ARG A 30 -12.49 -4.81 13.66
N ARG A 31 -11.44 -5.09 14.44
CA ARG A 31 -11.61 -5.45 15.85
C ARG A 31 -12.01 -4.22 16.66
N LYS A 32 -12.75 -4.41 17.76
CA LYS A 32 -13.08 -3.33 18.69
C LYS A 32 -11.80 -2.57 19.11
N ASN A 33 -11.87 -1.24 19.14
CA ASN A 33 -10.75 -0.34 19.48
C ASN A 33 -9.51 -0.41 18.57
N SER A 34 -9.57 -1.13 17.43
CA SER A 34 -8.54 -1.14 16.41
C SER A 34 -8.69 0.06 15.48
N THR A 35 -7.58 0.65 15.03
CA THR A 35 -7.56 1.64 13.93
C THR A 35 -7.29 1.00 12.57
N LYS A 36 -7.29 -0.34 12.50
CA LYS A 36 -6.98 -1.15 11.32
C LYS A 36 -8.20 -1.92 10.84
N TYR A 37 -8.56 -1.70 9.59
CA TYR A 37 -9.46 -2.54 8.81
C TYR A 37 -8.66 -3.56 8.00
N LEU A 38 -9.17 -4.78 7.91
CA LEU A 38 -8.60 -5.86 7.11
C LEU A 38 -9.70 -6.57 6.32
N ARG A 39 -9.43 -6.88 5.05
CA ARG A 39 -10.20 -7.85 4.27
C ARG A 39 -9.27 -8.87 3.65
N ASN A 40 -9.72 -10.12 3.65
CA ASN A 40 -8.95 -11.26 3.15
C ASN A 40 -9.67 -11.86 1.96
N PHE A 41 -8.91 -12.22 0.95
CA PHE A 41 -9.30 -13.01 -0.20
C PHE A 41 -8.52 -14.32 -0.18
N LYS A 42 -8.83 -15.24 -1.11
CA LYS A 42 -8.11 -16.51 -1.24
C LYS A 42 -6.61 -16.30 -1.52
N GLU A 43 -6.27 -15.29 -2.33
CA GLU A 43 -4.93 -15.09 -2.88
C GLU A 43 -4.26 -13.79 -2.44
N SER A 44 -4.96 -12.96 -1.65
CA SER A 44 -4.44 -11.69 -1.18
C SER A 44 -5.13 -11.19 0.08
N SER A 45 -4.48 -10.28 0.78
CA SER A 45 -5.07 -9.52 1.88
C SER A 45 -4.91 -8.04 1.61
N GLN A 46 -5.80 -7.25 2.19
CA GLN A 46 -5.75 -5.80 2.08
C GLN A 46 -6.10 -5.15 3.42
N GLY A 47 -5.47 -4.01 3.68
CA GLY A 47 -5.66 -3.28 4.92
C GLY A 47 -5.74 -1.77 4.73
N VAL A 48 -6.50 -1.14 5.61
CA VAL A 48 -6.52 0.32 5.78
C VAL A 48 -6.26 0.60 7.25
N GLU A 49 -5.19 1.34 7.54
CA GLU A 49 -4.75 1.68 8.89
C GLU A 49 -4.81 3.19 9.09
N LEU A 50 -5.60 3.66 10.04
CA LEU A 50 -5.61 5.04 10.46
C LEU A 50 -4.50 5.25 11.48
N THR A 51 -3.44 5.96 11.08
CA THR A 51 -2.35 6.37 11.97
C THR A 51 -2.52 7.84 12.36
N THR A 52 -2.08 8.21 13.56
CA THR A 52 -2.22 9.58 14.08
C THR A 52 -0.90 10.09 14.59
N ILE A 53 -0.52 11.30 14.18
CA ILE A 53 0.61 12.05 14.75
C ILE A 53 0.02 13.09 15.70
N ILE A 54 0.33 12.98 16.98
CA ILE A 54 -0.24 13.86 18.02
C ILE A 54 0.64 15.09 18.19
N ASN A 55 0.02 16.26 18.40
CA ASN A 55 0.68 17.55 18.53
C ASN A 55 1.74 17.76 17.42
N PRO A 56 1.36 17.67 16.12
CA PRO A 56 2.32 17.79 15.03
C PRO A 56 3.04 19.15 15.08
N LYS A 57 4.37 19.12 15.25
CA LYS A 57 5.19 20.35 15.36
C LYS A 57 5.05 21.31 14.17
N TYR A 58 4.72 20.77 12.99
CA TYR A 58 4.54 21.52 11.75
C TYR A 58 3.13 22.12 11.61
N GLN A 59 2.25 21.94 12.60
CA GLN A 59 0.93 22.55 12.66
C GLN A 59 0.52 22.76 14.13
N SER A 60 0.97 23.87 14.71
CA SER A 60 0.92 24.17 16.16
C SER A 60 -0.48 24.18 16.78
N HIS A 61 -1.52 24.35 15.98
CA HIS A 61 -2.91 24.40 16.44
C HIS A 61 -3.67 23.07 16.29
N ALA A 62 -3.07 22.06 15.64
CA ALA A 62 -3.71 20.76 15.48
C ALA A 62 -3.46 19.87 16.71
N GLU A 63 -4.51 19.22 17.21
CA GLU A 63 -4.40 18.17 18.23
C GLU A 63 -3.71 16.93 17.66
N ALA A 64 -4.07 16.57 16.42
CA ALA A 64 -3.51 15.43 15.73
C ALA A 64 -3.57 15.58 14.21
N HIS A 65 -2.63 14.96 13.50
CA HIS A 65 -2.73 14.69 12.07
C HIS A 65 -3.12 13.23 11.88
N LEU A 66 -4.29 13.00 11.30
CA LEU A 66 -4.72 11.69 10.84
C LEU A 66 -4.08 11.39 9.48
N TYR A 67 -3.30 10.32 9.43
CA TYR A 67 -2.51 9.94 8.27
C TYR A 67 -2.82 8.47 7.92
N PRO A 68 -3.86 8.19 7.13
CA PRO A 68 -4.23 6.82 6.81
C PRO A 68 -3.22 6.17 5.85
N TRP A 69 -3.01 4.87 6.03
CA TRP A 69 -2.18 4.02 5.18
C TRP A 69 -3.02 2.92 4.58
N ILE A 70 -2.67 2.54 3.36
CA ILE A 70 -3.16 1.32 2.73
C ILE A 70 -2.07 0.26 2.71
N LYS A 71 -2.49 -1.01 2.67
CA LYS A 71 -1.62 -2.17 2.62
C LYS A 71 -2.23 -3.23 1.71
N ILE A 72 -1.40 -3.89 0.91
CA ILE A 72 -1.76 -5.05 0.08
C ILE A 72 -0.69 -6.12 0.30
N GLU A 73 -1.14 -7.36 0.47
CA GLU A 73 -0.31 -8.56 0.48
C GLU A 73 -0.81 -9.53 -0.58
N VAL A 74 0.08 -9.97 -1.46
CA VAL A 74 -0.16 -11.04 -2.43
C VAL A 74 0.87 -12.14 -2.15
N PRO A 75 0.56 -13.13 -1.29
CA PRO A 75 1.56 -14.06 -0.75
C PRO A 75 2.42 -14.78 -1.78
N ASN A 76 1.84 -15.19 -2.92
CA ASN A 76 2.62 -15.84 -3.99
C ASN A 76 3.67 -14.90 -4.60
N VAL A 77 3.26 -13.67 -4.93
CA VAL A 77 4.16 -12.62 -5.45
C VAL A 77 5.24 -12.28 -4.43
N ASN A 78 4.88 -12.18 -3.14
CA ASN A 78 5.80 -11.89 -2.06
C ASN A 78 6.89 -12.97 -1.89
N LYS A 79 6.49 -14.24 -1.95
CA LYS A 79 7.42 -15.37 -1.90
C LYS A 79 8.39 -15.34 -3.07
N ILE A 80 7.90 -15.10 -4.29
CA ILE A 80 8.75 -14.99 -5.49
C ILE A 80 9.70 -13.79 -5.36
N ALA A 81 9.20 -12.63 -4.92
CA ALA A 81 10.02 -11.43 -4.73
C ALA A 81 11.18 -11.68 -3.75
N LEU A 82 10.92 -12.31 -2.60
CA LEU A 82 11.96 -12.65 -1.63
C LEU A 82 12.98 -13.65 -2.21
N ASN A 83 12.51 -14.70 -2.87
CA ASN A 83 13.40 -15.68 -3.52
C ASN A 83 14.27 -15.03 -4.60
N MET A 84 13.73 -14.07 -5.33
CA MET A 84 14.41 -13.36 -6.40
C MET A 84 15.53 -12.48 -5.86
N VAL A 85 15.32 -11.77 -4.75
CA VAL A 85 16.35 -10.84 -4.22
C VAL A 85 17.29 -11.48 -3.20
N GLY A 86 16.87 -12.56 -2.52
CA GLY A 86 17.67 -13.26 -1.50
C GLY A 86 17.97 -12.47 -0.22
N ASP A 87 17.61 -11.19 -0.13
CA ASP A 87 17.82 -10.30 1.01
C ASP A 87 16.57 -9.43 1.28
N GLU A 88 15.94 -9.63 2.44
CA GLU A 88 14.76 -8.89 2.87
C GLU A 88 15.00 -7.38 3.02
N LYS A 89 16.25 -6.92 3.21
CA LYS A 89 16.58 -5.49 3.28
C LYS A 89 16.26 -4.77 1.98
N LEU A 90 16.35 -5.47 0.84
CA LEU A 90 15.95 -4.96 -0.46
C LEU A 90 14.42 -4.80 -0.58
N LEU A 91 13.67 -5.41 0.34
CA LEU A 91 12.21 -5.33 0.50
C LEU A 91 11.80 -4.58 1.78
N ALA A 92 12.62 -3.62 2.22
CA ALA A 92 12.39 -2.81 3.44
C ALA A 92 12.22 -3.64 4.73
N ASN A 93 12.81 -4.84 4.80
CA ASN A 93 12.61 -5.81 5.89
C ASN A 93 11.13 -6.17 6.10
N LYS A 94 10.31 -6.09 5.04
CA LYS A 94 8.88 -6.44 5.05
C LYS A 94 8.50 -7.24 3.78
N PRO A 95 9.12 -8.41 3.56
CA PRO A 95 8.91 -9.22 2.36
C PRO A 95 7.48 -9.75 2.25
N ASP A 96 6.71 -9.76 3.35
CA ASP A 96 5.30 -10.14 3.43
C ASP A 96 4.34 -9.06 2.90
N ILE A 97 4.83 -7.87 2.58
CA ILE A 97 4.02 -6.72 2.15
C ILE A 97 4.36 -6.33 0.72
N THR A 98 3.41 -6.55 -0.20
CA THR A 98 3.55 -6.20 -1.62
C THR A 98 3.54 -4.68 -1.84
N LEU A 99 2.63 -3.99 -1.16
CA LEU A 99 2.50 -2.54 -1.26
C LEU A 99 2.02 -1.97 0.07
N ARG A 100 2.69 -0.93 0.56
CA ARG A 100 2.24 -0.14 1.70
C ARG A 100 2.61 1.32 1.49
N GLN A 101 1.60 2.18 1.40
CA GLN A 101 1.78 3.60 1.14
C GLN A 101 0.69 4.45 1.81
N PRO A 102 0.92 5.75 2.00
CA PRO A 102 -0.10 6.66 2.49
C PRO A 102 -1.30 6.68 1.54
N LEU A 103 -2.51 6.69 2.08
CA LEU A 103 -3.75 6.74 1.30
C LEU A 103 -3.79 7.98 0.38
N GLU A 104 -3.23 9.10 0.84
CA GLU A 104 -3.15 10.37 0.10
C GLU A 104 -2.54 10.24 -1.30
N THR A 105 -1.59 9.30 -1.47
CA THR A 105 -0.94 9.04 -2.77
C THR A 105 -1.89 8.55 -3.86
N LEU A 106 -3.05 8.01 -3.46
CA LEU A 106 -4.09 7.53 -4.37
C LEU A 106 -5.03 8.63 -4.84
N ILE A 107 -5.02 9.78 -4.17
CA ILE A 107 -5.98 10.87 -4.37
C ILE A 107 -5.39 11.85 -5.39
N PRO A 108 -6.14 12.34 -6.38
CA PRO A 108 -5.68 13.39 -7.27
C PRO A 108 -5.31 14.66 -6.48
N LYS A 109 -4.23 15.34 -6.88
CA LYS A 109 -3.68 16.50 -6.14
C LYS A 109 -4.71 17.58 -5.83
N SER A 110 -5.68 17.81 -6.72
CA SER A 110 -6.76 18.80 -6.52
C SER A 110 -7.72 18.46 -5.36
N TYR A 111 -7.79 17.19 -4.95
CA TYR A 111 -8.63 16.71 -3.85
C TYR A 111 -7.84 16.39 -2.58
N GLN A 112 -6.50 16.36 -2.67
CA GLN A 112 -5.62 16.11 -1.52
C GLN A 112 -5.73 17.26 -0.52
N LYS A 113 -6.03 16.91 0.72
CA LYS A 113 -6.06 17.85 1.84
C LYS A 113 -5.64 17.10 3.10
N ARG A 114 -4.72 17.69 3.86
CA ARG A 114 -4.32 17.18 5.17
C ARG A 114 -5.53 17.03 6.09
N LEU A 115 -5.48 16.01 6.96
CA LEU A 115 -6.60 15.63 7.84
C LEU A 115 -6.20 15.90 9.29
N PHE A 116 -6.45 17.10 9.78
CA PHE A 116 -6.08 17.50 11.14
C PHE A 116 -7.29 17.49 12.07
N PHE A 117 -7.15 16.92 13.25
CA PHE A 117 -8.06 17.16 14.36
C PHE A 117 -7.68 18.47 15.03
N TYR A 118 -8.65 19.36 15.18
CA TYR A 118 -8.55 20.57 15.99
C TYR A 118 -9.51 20.48 17.16
N GLU A 119 -9.28 21.29 18.20
CA GLU A 119 -10.08 21.30 19.42
C GLU A 119 -11.56 21.63 19.13
N ASP A 120 -11.79 22.61 18.25
CA ASP A 120 -13.12 23.10 17.88
C ASP A 120 -13.71 22.48 16.59
N GLU A 121 -12.96 21.62 15.89
CA GLU A 121 -13.42 21.03 14.63
C GLU A 121 -14.09 19.66 14.82
N GLY A 122 -15.18 19.46 14.08
CA GLY A 122 -15.90 18.19 14.07
C GLY A 122 -15.09 17.08 13.42
N TYR A 123 -14.44 16.23 14.23
CA TYR A 123 -13.71 15.03 13.79
C TYR A 123 -14.53 14.11 12.87
N LEU A 124 -15.86 14.20 12.92
CA LEU A 124 -16.78 13.51 12.00
C LEU A 124 -16.68 14.00 10.56
N GLN A 125 -16.46 15.30 10.32
CA GLN A 125 -16.26 15.85 8.97
C GLN A 125 -15.02 15.25 8.28
N ILE A 126 -14.00 14.90 9.08
CA ILE A 126 -12.84 14.17 8.59
C ILE A 126 -13.19 12.74 8.22
N GLY A 127 -14.10 12.11 8.96
CA GLY A 127 -14.67 10.82 8.61
C GLY A 127 -15.46 10.86 7.30
N GLU A 128 -16.31 11.86 7.10
CA GLU A 128 -17.04 12.06 5.83
C GLU A 128 -16.08 12.24 4.65
N LYS A 129 -15.02 13.00 4.85
CA LYS A 129 -13.99 13.21 3.83
C LYS A 129 -13.19 11.94 3.53
N LEU A 130 -12.86 11.15 4.56
CA LEU A 130 -12.25 9.84 4.37
C LEU A 130 -13.21 8.90 3.64
N LYS A 131 -14.48 8.89 3.99
CA LYS A 131 -15.52 8.13 3.30
C LYS A 131 -15.57 8.48 1.81
N PHE A 132 -15.54 9.78 1.49
CA PHE A 132 -15.45 10.28 0.12
C PHE A 132 -14.17 9.77 -0.57
N TYR A 133 -13.00 9.83 0.08
CA TYR A 133 -11.75 9.29 -0.47
C TYR A 133 -11.83 7.79 -0.75
N MET A 134 -12.39 7.04 0.20
CA MET A 134 -12.54 5.59 0.11
C MET A 134 -13.37 5.18 -1.10
N ILE A 135 -14.53 5.83 -1.29
CA ILE A 135 -15.47 5.55 -2.38
C ILE A 135 -14.87 5.87 -3.75
N ASN A 136 -14.22 7.03 -3.89
CA ASN A 136 -13.83 7.54 -5.20
C ASN A 136 -12.49 6.99 -5.70
N TRP A 137 -11.56 6.64 -4.81
CA TRP A 137 -10.19 6.28 -5.21
C TRP A 137 -9.67 5.01 -4.58
N VAL A 138 -9.89 4.82 -3.28
CA VAL A 138 -9.18 3.76 -2.53
C VAL A 138 -9.71 2.38 -2.87
N PHE A 139 -11.03 2.17 -2.86
CA PHE A 139 -11.57 0.84 -3.14
C PHE A 139 -11.19 0.37 -4.54
N ASN A 140 -11.33 1.24 -5.54
CA ASN A 140 -10.98 0.89 -6.92
C ASN A 140 -9.49 0.52 -7.03
N PHE A 141 -8.60 1.33 -6.47
CA PHE A 141 -7.16 1.02 -6.46
C PHE A 141 -6.88 -0.34 -5.80
N LEU A 142 -7.43 -0.54 -4.61
CA LEU A 142 -7.23 -1.78 -3.85
C LEU A 142 -7.71 -3.01 -4.61
N ASP A 143 -8.85 -2.94 -5.31
CA ASP A 143 -9.38 -4.04 -6.13
C ASP A 143 -8.53 -4.26 -7.40
N GLU A 144 -8.00 -3.19 -8.00
CA GLU A 144 -7.21 -3.25 -9.24
C GLU A 144 -5.81 -3.86 -9.05
N VAL A 145 -5.17 -3.66 -7.88
CA VAL A 145 -3.77 -4.07 -7.65
C VAL A 145 -3.59 -5.19 -6.63
N SER A 146 -4.65 -5.96 -6.32
CA SER A 146 -4.59 -7.04 -5.32
C SER A 146 -4.32 -8.44 -5.87
N THR A 147 -3.87 -8.55 -7.12
CA THR A 147 -3.47 -9.82 -7.75
C THR A 147 -2.23 -9.57 -8.60
N ALA A 148 -1.47 -10.64 -8.92
CA ALA A 148 -0.33 -10.53 -9.84
C ALA A 148 -0.73 -9.88 -11.17
N LYS A 149 -1.86 -10.32 -11.75
CA LYS A 149 -2.42 -9.75 -13.00
C LYS A 149 -2.77 -8.27 -12.83
N GLY A 150 -3.35 -7.90 -11.70
CA GLY A 150 -3.68 -6.52 -11.37
C GLY A 150 -2.45 -5.62 -11.27
N ILE A 151 -1.39 -6.10 -10.60
CA ILE A 151 -0.11 -5.41 -10.47
C ILE A 151 0.53 -5.19 -11.83
N VAL A 152 0.60 -6.23 -12.66
CA VAL A 152 1.13 -6.15 -14.03
C VAL A 152 0.34 -5.15 -14.87
N LYS A 153 -0.99 -5.24 -14.87
CA LYS A 153 -1.85 -4.32 -15.62
C LYS A 153 -1.68 -2.87 -15.16
N SER A 154 -1.57 -2.63 -13.86
CA SER A 154 -1.31 -1.30 -13.30
C SER A 154 0.03 -0.73 -13.80
N TYR A 155 1.08 -1.55 -13.82
CA TYR A 155 2.39 -1.17 -14.35
C TYR A 155 2.36 -0.89 -15.86
N GLU A 156 1.76 -1.78 -16.66
CA GLU A 156 1.63 -1.62 -18.12
C GLU A 156 0.84 -0.35 -18.49
N ASN A 157 -0.21 -0.04 -17.74
CA ASN A 157 -1.00 1.18 -17.90
C ASN A 157 -0.31 2.46 -17.38
N LYS A 158 0.92 2.36 -16.87
CA LYS A 158 1.68 3.47 -16.27
C LYS A 158 0.89 4.17 -15.17
N ASP A 159 0.15 3.41 -14.39
CA ASP A 159 -0.59 3.92 -13.24
C ASP A 159 0.35 4.68 -12.29
N ALA A 160 0.01 5.93 -12.01
CA ALA A 160 0.83 6.82 -11.19
C ALA A 160 0.56 6.67 -9.69
N ARG A 161 -0.46 5.89 -9.30
CA ARG A 161 -0.87 5.74 -7.89
C ARG A 161 0.13 4.92 -7.06
N PRO A 162 0.67 3.76 -7.49
CA PRO A 162 1.70 3.06 -6.74
C PRO A 162 2.97 3.92 -6.60
N LEU A 163 3.51 4.02 -5.39
CA LEU A 163 4.77 4.73 -5.18
C LEU A 163 5.91 4.04 -5.93
N LYS A 164 6.50 4.75 -6.90
CA LYS A 164 7.64 4.26 -7.68
C LYS A 164 8.86 4.11 -6.78
N SER A 165 9.16 2.87 -6.44
CA SER A 165 10.34 2.48 -5.66
C SER A 165 10.97 1.24 -6.28
N ASP A 166 12.24 0.97 -5.97
CA ASP A 166 12.88 -0.26 -6.42
C ASP A 166 12.13 -1.51 -5.90
N GLN A 167 11.55 -1.43 -4.71
CA GLN A 167 10.71 -2.49 -4.13
C GLN A 167 9.46 -2.76 -4.98
N TRP A 168 8.80 -1.70 -5.44
CA TRP A 168 7.65 -1.84 -6.32
C TRP A 168 8.03 -2.52 -7.63
N ILE A 169 9.18 -2.17 -8.23
CA ILE A 169 9.70 -2.83 -9.44
C ILE A 169 9.98 -4.32 -9.20
N ILE A 170 10.51 -4.67 -8.03
CA ILE A 170 10.71 -6.08 -7.64
C ILE A 170 9.38 -6.83 -7.56
N TYR A 171 8.34 -6.26 -6.94
CA TYR A 171 7.02 -6.90 -6.87
C TYR A 171 6.31 -6.97 -8.22
N VAL A 172 6.49 -5.98 -9.10
CA VAL A 172 6.02 -6.05 -10.51
C VAL A 172 6.71 -7.19 -11.25
N THR A 173 8.03 -7.30 -11.11
CA THR A 173 8.81 -8.38 -11.74
C THR A 173 8.36 -9.75 -11.23
N ALA A 174 8.21 -9.90 -9.91
CA ALA A 174 7.70 -11.12 -9.29
C ALA A 174 6.27 -11.46 -9.74
N SER A 175 5.45 -10.45 -10.03
CA SER A 175 4.10 -10.64 -10.58
C SER A 175 4.14 -11.21 -11.99
N TYR A 176 5.01 -10.70 -12.87
CA TYR A 176 5.22 -11.31 -14.20
C TYR A 176 5.72 -12.75 -14.12
N ILE A 177 6.68 -13.04 -13.22
CA ILE A 177 7.17 -14.41 -12.98
C ILE A 177 6.03 -15.33 -12.55
N SER A 178 5.16 -14.87 -11.64
CA SER A 178 4.02 -15.65 -11.16
C SER A 178 2.95 -15.95 -12.21
N LEU A 179 3.02 -15.26 -13.35
CA LEU A 179 2.16 -15.43 -14.53
C LEU A 179 2.90 -16.11 -15.69
N ASP A 180 4.09 -16.67 -15.44
CA ASP A 180 4.97 -17.29 -16.43
C ASP A 180 5.42 -16.35 -17.59
N GLU A 181 5.34 -15.04 -17.39
CA GLU A 181 5.73 -14.02 -18.37
C GLU A 181 7.21 -13.59 -18.19
N TYR A 182 8.12 -14.56 -18.24
CA TYR A 182 9.54 -14.37 -17.89
C TYR A 182 10.29 -13.33 -18.74
N ASP A 183 9.95 -13.20 -20.02
CA ASP A 183 10.56 -12.20 -20.91
C ASP A 183 10.19 -10.78 -20.50
N LYS A 184 8.92 -10.54 -20.15
CA LYS A 184 8.48 -9.25 -19.64
C LYS A 184 9.06 -8.97 -18.25
N ALA A 185 9.16 -9.98 -17.39
CA ALA A 185 9.85 -9.85 -16.10
C ALA A 185 11.29 -9.36 -16.28
N LYS A 186 12.04 -9.97 -17.20
CA LYS A 186 13.43 -9.57 -17.51
C LYS A 186 13.49 -8.13 -18.03
N LYS A 187 12.62 -7.79 -18.97
CA LYS A 187 12.54 -6.43 -19.52
C LYS A 187 12.28 -5.38 -18.44
N VAL A 188 11.40 -5.66 -17.47
CA VAL A 188 11.11 -4.74 -16.35
C VAL A 188 12.37 -4.46 -15.52
N LEU A 189 13.16 -5.49 -15.19
CA LEU A 189 14.41 -5.29 -14.47
C LEU A 189 15.42 -4.49 -15.30
N GLU A 190 15.59 -4.81 -16.58
CA GLU A 190 16.53 -4.13 -17.46
C GLU A 190 16.18 -2.64 -17.63
N ASP A 191 14.91 -2.33 -17.87
CA ASP A 191 14.43 -0.96 -18.09
C ASP A 191 14.56 -0.10 -16.82
N ASN A 192 14.40 -0.68 -15.61
CA ASN A 192 14.38 0.09 -14.35
C ASN A 192 15.71 0.05 -13.57
N PHE A 193 16.51 -1.00 -13.74
CA PHE A 193 17.77 -1.23 -13.04
C PHE A 193 18.98 -1.21 -13.99
N SER A 194 18.94 -0.35 -15.01
CA SER A 194 19.98 -0.22 -16.04
C SER A 194 21.33 0.31 -15.54
N SER A 195 21.36 1.08 -14.45
CA SER A 195 22.61 1.62 -13.91
C SER A 195 23.48 0.53 -13.27
N ILE A 196 24.81 0.62 -13.42
CA ILE A 196 25.78 -0.33 -12.84
C ILE A 196 25.55 -0.55 -11.34
N GLY A 197 25.28 0.51 -10.58
CA GLY A 197 25.01 0.41 -9.14
C GLY A 197 23.77 -0.44 -8.81
N LYS A 198 22.68 -0.25 -9.56
CA LYS A 198 21.47 -1.07 -9.40
C LYS A 198 21.66 -2.51 -9.89
N GLN A 199 22.34 -2.72 -11.01
CA GLN A 199 22.67 -4.07 -11.50
C GLN A 199 23.49 -4.85 -10.46
N LYS A 200 24.49 -4.22 -9.82
CA LYS A 200 25.27 -4.84 -8.74
C LYS A 200 24.40 -5.14 -7.52
N ARG A 201 23.56 -4.18 -7.11
CA ARG A 201 22.69 -4.32 -5.93
C ARG A 201 21.63 -5.41 -6.10
N TYR A 202 21.05 -5.54 -7.28
CA TYR A 202 19.95 -6.46 -7.60
C TYR A 202 20.41 -7.64 -8.46
N ARG A 203 21.70 -7.98 -8.46
CA ARG A 203 22.28 -9.04 -9.29
C ARG A 203 21.57 -10.39 -9.12
N GLU A 204 21.19 -10.73 -7.89
CA GLU A 204 20.48 -11.99 -7.63
C GLU A 204 19.13 -12.05 -8.34
N ALA A 205 18.45 -10.91 -8.53
CA ALA A 205 17.19 -10.87 -9.27
C ALA A 205 17.37 -11.21 -10.75
N PHE A 206 18.44 -10.72 -11.38
CA PHE A 206 18.79 -11.08 -12.75
C PHE A 206 19.17 -12.57 -12.86
N ASN A 207 20.04 -13.04 -11.95
CA ASN A 207 20.45 -14.45 -11.89
C ASN A 207 19.27 -15.40 -11.71
N TYR A 208 18.28 -15.01 -10.90
CA TYR A 208 17.08 -15.79 -10.64
C TYR A 208 16.26 -16.03 -11.93
N LEU A 209 16.06 -14.98 -12.74
CA LEU A 209 15.36 -15.09 -14.03
C LEU A 209 16.12 -15.93 -15.05
N ASP A 210 17.45 -15.79 -15.12
CA ASP A 210 18.27 -16.58 -16.03
C ASP A 210 18.23 -18.09 -15.67
N LYS A 211 18.11 -18.42 -14.38
CA LYS A 211 17.90 -19.81 -13.92
C LYS A 211 16.52 -20.35 -14.29
N LEU A 212 15.46 -19.56 -14.13
CA LEU A 212 14.10 -19.97 -14.48
C LEU A 212 13.96 -20.29 -15.97
N LYS A 213 14.59 -19.48 -16.84
CA LYS A 213 14.62 -19.79 -18.28
C LYS A 213 15.29 -21.13 -18.57
N LYS A 214 16.43 -21.42 -17.96
CA LYS A 214 17.16 -22.69 -18.19
C LYS A 214 16.41 -23.95 -17.76
N ASN A 215 15.45 -23.84 -16.86
CA ASN A 215 14.65 -24.97 -16.38
C ASN A 215 13.34 -25.17 -17.16
N ASN A 216 12.96 -24.20 -18.00
CA ASN A 216 11.74 -24.20 -18.80
C ASN A 216 11.98 -24.49 -20.30
N TYR A 217 13.24 -24.71 -20.69
CA TYR A 217 13.70 -25.20 -22.00
C TYR A 217 14.46 -26.50 -21.80
#